data_AF-A0AAV6K4P1-F1
#
_entry.id   AF-A0AAV6K4P1-F1
#
_cell.length_a   1.000
_cell.length_b   1.000
_cell.length_c   1.000
_cell.angle_alpha   90.00
_cell.angle_beta   90.00
_cell.angle_gamma   90.00
#
_symmetry.space_group_name_H-M   'P 1'
#
loop_
_entity.id
_entity.type
_entity.pdbx_description
1 polymer ?
#
loop_
_entity_poly.entity_id
_entity_poly.type
_entity_poly.pdbx_seq_one_letter_code
_entity_poly.pdbx_strand_id
1 'polypeptide(L)'
;MPSPGSLTGQLTVIGGCLCVFAIGYHHPYTHTDVWVMKEYGLSDSWTKFTFTYDIYWWKPLSLLRTGQVLFVKSSKLVLFDPQEEKSWELVVRGLPTIFVARTYVESLVSPNRQC
;
A
#
# COMPACT_ATOMS: atom_id res chain seq x y z
N MET A 1 -9.96 -12.78 -5.35
CA MET A 1 -9.15 -12.83 -4.12
C MET A 1 -7.74 -13.33 -4.49
N PRO A 2 -6.65 -12.84 -3.87
CA PRO A 2 -5.30 -13.37 -4.09
C PRO A 2 -5.24 -14.88 -3.82
N SER A 3 -4.50 -15.62 -4.66
CA SER A 3 -4.42 -17.08 -4.56
C SER A 3 -3.52 -17.51 -3.38
N PRO A 4 -3.92 -18.54 -2.61
CA PRO A 4 -3.18 -18.98 -1.42
C PRO A 4 -1.79 -19.57 -1.70
N GLY A 5 -1.42 -19.81 -2.98
CA GLY A 5 -0.13 -20.39 -3.38
C GLY A 5 0.99 -19.40 -3.68
N SER A 6 0.76 -18.08 -3.57
CA SER A 6 1.76 -17.03 -3.88
C SER A 6 1.92 -16.05 -2.72
N LEU A 7 2.36 -16.54 -1.56
CA LEU A 7 2.42 -15.78 -0.29
C LEU A 7 3.67 -14.89 -0.17
N THR A 8 3.99 -14.12 -1.20
CA THR A 8 4.84 -12.92 -1.04
C THR A 8 3.96 -11.71 -1.31
N GLY A 9 3.22 -11.30 -0.29
CA GLY A 9 2.25 -10.21 -0.38
C GLY A 9 2.32 -9.27 0.82
N GLN A 10 2.35 -7.95 0.61
CA GLN A 10 2.19 -6.96 1.68
C GLN A 10 0.69 -6.66 1.87
N LEU A 11 0.15 -6.97 3.06
CA LEU A 11 -1.20 -6.60 3.47
C LEU A 11 -1.19 -5.21 4.12
N THR A 12 -2.13 -4.35 3.72
CA THR A 12 -2.24 -2.98 4.22
C THR A 12 -3.68 -2.46 4.13
N VAL A 13 -3.94 -1.29 4.71
CA VAL A 13 -5.20 -0.55 4.54
C VAL A 13 -4.90 0.78 3.87
N ILE A 14 -5.52 1.05 2.73
CA ILE A 14 -5.35 2.28 1.95
C ILE A 14 -6.73 2.85 1.63
N GLY A 15 -6.98 4.12 1.98
CA GLY A 15 -8.26 4.76 1.71
C GLY A 15 -9.46 4.05 2.36
N GLY A 16 -9.25 3.34 3.47
CA GLY A 16 -10.27 2.54 4.14
C GLY A 16 -10.52 1.15 3.54
N CYS A 17 -9.86 0.78 2.44
CA CYS A 17 -9.97 -0.54 1.83
C CYS A 17 -8.81 -1.44 2.25
N LEU A 18 -9.08 -2.74 2.46
CA LEU A 18 -8.04 -3.74 2.67
C LEU A 18 -7.37 -4.06 1.32
N CYS A 19 -6.04 -3.92 1.27
CA CYS A 19 -5.25 -4.09 0.05
C CYS A 19 -4.14 -5.13 0.25
N VAL A 20 -3.87 -5.92 -0.80
CA VAL A 20 -2.73 -6.85 -0.87
C VAL A 20 -1.88 -6.50 -2.09
N PHE A 21 -0.62 -6.16 -1.86
CA PHE A 21 0.38 -5.94 -2.90
C PHE A 21 1.13 -7.24 -3.10
N ALA A 22 1.14 -7.79 -4.32
CA ALA A 22 1.82 -9.04 -4.65
C ALA A 22 2.76 -8.85 -5.84
N ILE A 23 3.90 -9.55 -5.81
CA ILE A 23 4.77 -9.64 -6.98
C ILE A 23 4.10 -10.53 -8.01
N GLY A 24 3.94 -10.01 -9.22
CA GLY A 24 3.64 -10.80 -10.40
C GLY A 24 4.89 -11.02 -11.24
N TYR A 25 5.02 -12.21 -11.82
CA TYR A 25 6.12 -12.57 -12.70
C TYR A 25 5.58 -12.85 -14.09
N HIS A 26 5.88 -11.96 -15.04
CA HIS A 26 5.69 -12.21 -16.46
C HIS A 26 7.03 -12.03 -17.16
N HIS A 27 7.74 -13.13 -17.42
CA HIS A 27 9.06 -13.10 -18.07
C HIS A 27 9.03 -12.19 -19.31
N PRO A 28 9.90 -11.15 -19.43
CA PRO A 28 11.09 -10.84 -18.63
C PRO A 28 10.94 -9.78 -17.51
N TYR A 29 9.72 -9.36 -17.17
CA TYR A 29 9.48 -8.25 -16.23
C TYR A 29 8.75 -8.70 -14.96
N THR A 30 9.05 -8.02 -13.85
CA THR A 30 8.22 -8.07 -12.64
C THR A 30 7.17 -6.97 -12.72
N HIS A 31 5.99 -7.25 -12.20
CA HIS A 31 4.90 -6.29 -12.08
C HIS A 31 4.30 -6.36 -10.69
N THR A 32 3.53 -5.35 -10.29
CA THR A 32 2.84 -5.37 -9.00
C THR A 32 1.34 -5.57 -9.22
N ASP A 33 0.82 -6.68 -8.71
CA ASP A 33 -0.63 -6.88 -8.60
C ASP A 33 -1.12 -6.33 -7.26
N VAL A 34 -2.04 -5.37 -7.29
CA VAL A 34 -2.70 -4.82 -6.11
C VAL A 34 -4.14 -5.30 -6.09
N TRP A 35 -4.45 -6.13 -5.10
CA TRP A 35 -5.81 -6.58 -4.83
C TRP A 35 -6.46 -5.67 -3.79
N VAL A 36 -7.69 -5.23 -4.06
CA VAL A 36 -8.46 -4.35 -3.17
C VAL A 36 -9.80 -5.01 -2.84
N MET A 37 -10.09 -5.19 -1.56
CA MET A 37 -11.40 -5.67 -1.09
C MET A 37 -12.36 -4.47 -1.01
N LYS A 38 -13.42 -4.47 -1.82
CA LYS A 38 -14.43 -3.39 -1.83
C LYS A 38 -15.44 -3.54 -0.70
N GLU A 39 -15.79 -4.76 -0.33
CA GLU A 39 -16.73 -5.07 0.74
C GLU A 39 -16.13 -6.07 1.72
N TYR A 40 -16.07 -5.68 3.00
CA TYR A 40 -15.34 -6.45 3.99
C TYR A 40 -16.00 -7.81 4.25
N GLY A 41 -15.20 -8.88 4.21
CA GLY A 41 -15.67 -10.25 4.44
C GLY A 41 -16.28 -10.97 3.22
N LEU A 42 -16.50 -10.26 2.10
CA LEU A 42 -16.99 -10.89 0.87
C LEU A 42 -15.83 -11.25 -0.07
N SER A 43 -15.67 -12.55 -0.33
CA SER A 43 -14.63 -13.11 -1.23
C SER A 43 -14.71 -12.58 -2.66
N ASP A 44 -15.91 -12.20 -3.10
CA ASP A 44 -16.17 -11.85 -4.50
C ASP A 44 -16.02 -10.34 -4.73
N SER A 45 -15.83 -9.55 -3.67
CA SER A 45 -15.64 -8.10 -3.75
C SER A 45 -14.20 -7.67 -4.08
N TRP A 46 -13.28 -8.63 -4.23
CA TRP A 46 -11.88 -8.36 -4.52
C TRP A 46 -11.67 -7.95 -5.98
N THR A 47 -11.22 -6.71 -6.20
CA THR A 47 -10.80 -6.21 -7.51
C THR A 47 -9.27 -6.24 -7.62
N LYS A 48 -8.73 -6.58 -8.79
CA LYS A 48 -7.28 -6.57 -9.06
C LYS A 48 -6.90 -5.40 -9.95
N PHE A 49 -5.80 -4.73 -9.60
CA PHE A 49 -5.09 -3.75 -10.43
C PHE A 49 -3.69 -4.27 -10.69
N THR A 50 -3.16 -4.05 -11.89
CA THR A 50 -1.82 -4.49 -12.27
C THR A 50 -1.04 -3.26 -12.72
N PHE A 51 0.08 -2.98 -12.04
CA PHE A 51 0.99 -1.90 -12.38
C PHE A 51 2.25 -2.47 -13.01
N THR A 52 2.74 -1.84 -14.08
CA THR A 52 3.95 -2.28 -14.77
C THR A 52 5.22 -2.02 -13.96
N TYR A 53 5.16 -1.07 -13.02
CA TYR A 53 6.23 -0.80 -12.08
C TYR A 53 6.30 -1.82 -10.93
N ASP A 54 7.53 -2.19 -10.57
CA ASP A 54 7.82 -2.93 -9.33
C ASP A 54 7.78 -1.97 -8.13
N ILE A 55 6.58 -1.78 -7.59
CA ILE A 55 6.30 -1.04 -6.36
C ILE A 55 6.06 -1.98 -5.17
N TYR A 56 6.24 -3.30 -5.35
CA TYR A 56 5.97 -4.29 -4.32
C TYR A 56 6.77 -4.03 -3.02
N TRP A 57 8.03 -3.60 -3.17
CA TRP A 57 8.91 -3.30 -2.04
C TRP A 57 8.64 -1.95 -1.39
N TRP A 58 7.72 -1.15 -1.94
CA TRP A 58 7.41 0.17 -1.43
C TRP A 58 6.31 0.02 -0.40
N LYS A 59 6.51 0.60 0.78
CA LYS A 59 5.51 0.53 1.85
C LYS A 59 4.47 1.63 1.66
N PRO A 60 3.20 1.32 1.37
CA PRO A 60 2.16 2.33 1.29
C PRO A 60 1.86 2.91 2.67
N LEU A 61 1.64 4.23 2.72
CA LEU A 61 1.29 4.97 3.94
C LEU A 61 -0.16 5.46 3.92
N SER A 62 -0.58 6.09 2.82
CA SER A 62 -1.91 6.72 2.72
C SER A 62 -2.35 6.96 1.28
N LEU A 63 -3.67 7.10 1.10
CA LEU A 63 -4.31 7.60 -0.12
C LEU A 63 -4.62 9.08 0.06
N LEU A 64 -4.16 9.93 -0.86
CA LEU A 64 -4.49 11.35 -0.87
C LEU A 64 -5.84 11.57 -1.55
N ARG A 65 -6.47 12.71 -1.27
CA ARG A 65 -7.74 13.12 -1.92
C ARG A 65 -7.62 13.26 -3.44
N THR A 66 -6.40 13.48 -3.94
CA THR A 66 -6.09 13.52 -5.37
C THR A 66 -6.10 12.15 -6.04
N GLY A 67 -6.22 11.05 -5.28
CA GLY A 67 -6.13 9.69 -5.79
C GLY A 67 -4.70 9.13 -5.82
N GLN A 68 -3.70 9.96 -5.54
CA GLN A 68 -2.30 9.55 -5.43
C GLN A 68 -2.04 8.78 -4.13
N VAL A 69 -1.11 7.83 -4.17
CA VAL A 69 -0.73 7.03 -3.01
C VAL A 69 0.64 7.46 -2.52
N LEU A 70 0.75 7.72 -1.22
CA LEU A 70 2.02 8.01 -0.55
C LEU A 70 2.69 6.71 -0.13
N PHE A 71 3.96 6.54 -0.48
CA PHE A 71 4.79 5.41 -0.15
C PHE A 71 6.04 5.82 0.62
N VAL A 72 6.65 4.85 1.30
CA VAL A 72 8.05 4.89 1.75
C VAL A 72 8.85 3.86 0.97
N LYS A 73 9.94 4.32 0.34
CA LYS A 73 10.90 3.51 -0.38
C LYS A 73 12.31 3.91 0.06
N SER A 74 13.08 2.98 0.63
CA SER A 74 14.48 3.22 1.03
C SER A 74 14.71 4.53 1.83
N SER A 75 13.89 4.76 2.86
CA SER A 75 13.90 6.01 3.67
C SER A 75 13.56 7.29 2.89
N LYS A 76 12.80 7.19 1.81
CA LYS A 76 12.29 8.34 1.04
C LYS A 76 10.77 8.29 0.97
N LEU A 77 10.13 9.45 1.08
CA LEU A 77 8.71 9.59 0.77
C LEU A 77 8.55 9.67 -0.75
N VAL A 78 7.64 8.87 -1.30
CA VAL A 78 7.38 8.85 -2.73
C VAL A 78 5.88 8.98 -2.95
N LEU A 79 5.47 9.96 -3.75
CA LEU A 79 4.10 10.08 -4.22
C LEU A 79 3.98 9.31 -5.53
N PHE A 80 2.99 8.43 -5.63
CA PHE A 80 2.72 7.64 -6.83
C PHE A 80 1.33 7.98 -7.38
N ASP A 81 1.27 8.30 -8.67
CA ASP A 81 0.03 8.42 -9.41
C ASP A 81 -0.28 7.09 -10.11
N PRO A 82 -1.30 6.35 -9.68
CA PRO A 82 -1.64 5.06 -10.27
C PRO A 82 -2.28 5.17 -11.66
N GLN A 83 -2.80 6.32 -12.07
CA GLN A 83 -3.40 6.50 -13.40
C GLN A 83 -2.32 6.73 -14.46
N GLU A 84 -1.32 7.52 -14.11
CA GLU A 84 -0.21 7.88 -15.01
C GLU A 84 1.02 6.97 -14.86
N GLU A 85 1.01 6.07 -13.86
CA GLU A 85 2.15 5.26 -13.42
C GLU A 85 3.43 6.08 -13.21
N LYS A 86 3.29 7.30 -12.68
CA LYS A 86 4.40 8.21 -12.39
C LYS A 86 4.65 8.31 -10.90
N SER A 87 5.91 8.54 -10.53
CA SER A 87 6.29 8.73 -9.13
C SER A 87 7.22 9.93 -8.95
N TRP A 88 7.09 10.59 -7.80
CA TRP A 88 7.92 11.73 -7.42
C TRP A 88 8.41 11.54 -5.99
N GLU A 89 9.71 11.73 -5.77
CA GLU A 89 10.28 11.79 -4.43
C GLU A 89 9.89 13.12 -3.76
N LEU A 90 9.34 13.02 -2.55
CA LEU A 90 8.96 14.18 -1.75
C LEU A 90 10.09 14.54 -0.79
N VAL A 91 10.59 15.77 -0.90
CA VAL A 91 11.60 16.32 0.01
C VAL A 91 10.90 17.10 1.11
N VAL A 92 10.93 16.57 2.34
CA VAL A 92 10.39 17.24 3.53
C VAL A 92 11.56 17.70 4.40
N ARG A 93 11.65 19.02 4.62
CA ARG A 93 12.67 19.61 5.49
C ARG A 93 12.49 19.13 6.93
N GLY A 94 13.60 18.78 7.58
CA GLY A 94 13.61 18.33 8.98
C GLY A 94 13.42 16.82 9.17
N LEU A 95 13.18 16.04 8.10
CA LEU A 95 13.29 14.59 8.20
C LEU A 95 14.75 14.15 8.32
N PRO A 96 15.06 13.14 9.14
CA PRO A 96 16.38 12.53 9.17
C PRO A 96 16.66 11.80 7.85
N THR A 97 17.94 11.63 7.52
CA THR A 97 18.38 10.91 6.30
C THR A 97 17.87 9.47 6.25
N ILE A 98 17.67 8.84 7.40
CA ILE A 98 17.16 7.48 7.54
C ILE A 98 15.96 7.53 8.47
N PHE A 99 14.81 7.03 8.01
CA PHE A 99 13.61 6.91 8.82
C PHE A 99 12.77 5.71 8.40
N VAL A 100 11.94 5.27 9.33
CA VAL A 100 10.87 4.31 9.08
C VAL A 100 9.55 5.01 9.37
N ALA A 101 8.58 4.85 8.47
CA ALA A 101 7.23 5.33 8.70
C ALA A 101 6.28 4.15 8.93
N ARG A 102 5.27 4.37 9.78
CA ARG A 102 4.20 3.42 10.06
C ARG A 102 2.88 4.17 10.02
N THR A 103 1.87 3.57 9.41
CA THR A 103 0.51 4.06 9.48
C THR A 103 -0.02 3.76 10.88
N TYR A 104 -0.49 4.80 11.57
CA TYR A 104 -1.17 4.67 12.85
C TYR A 104 -2.67 4.82 12.59
N VAL A 105 -3.45 3.86 13.06
CA VAL A 105 -4.91 3.88 13.03
C VAL A 105 -5.35 3.85 14.48
N GLU A 106 -6.01 4.92 14.93
CA GLU A 106 -6.56 4.96 16.28
C GLU A 106 -7.67 3.92 16.42
N SER A 107 -7.59 3.17 17.51
CA SER A 107 -8.72 2.38 17.97
C SER A 107 -9.62 3.30 18.80
N LEU A 108 -10.91 3.38 18.48
CA LEU A 108 -11.89 4.09 19.31
C LEU A 108 -12.15 3.39 20.66
N VAL A 109 -11.44 2.30 20.96
CA VAL A 109 -11.51 1.61 22.24
C VAL A 109 -10.59 2.32 23.21
N SER A 110 -11.20 3.03 24.18
CA SER A 110 -10.44 3.68 25.25
C SER A 110 -9.69 2.64 26.09
N PRO A 111 -8.38 2.80 26.34
CA PRO A 111 -7.64 1.94 27.25
C PRO A 111 -7.91 2.36 28.70
N ASN A 112 -9.14 2.21 29.20
CA ASN A 112 -9.52 2.52 30.60
C ASN A 112 -10.90 1.92 30.92
N ARG A 113 -11.17 1.24 32.05
CA ARG A 113 -10.37 0.61 33.11
C ARG A 113 -11.20 -0.58 33.59
N GLN A 114 -10.63 -1.77 33.73
CA GLN A 114 -11.27 -2.75 34.61
C GLN A 114 -11.05 -2.25 36.04
N CYS A 115 -12.17 -1.96 36.72
CA CYS A 115 -12.22 -1.76 38.15
C CYS A 115 -11.84 -3.05 38.89
#